data_AF-A0AA41RV07-F1
#
_entry.id   AF-A0AA41RV07-F1
#
_cell.length_a   1.000
_cell.length_b   1.000
_cell.length_c   1.000
_cell.angle_alpha   90.00
_cell.angle_beta   90.00
_cell.angle_gamma   90.00
#
_symmetry.space_group_name_H-M   'P 1'
#
loop_
_entity.id
_entity.type
_entity.pdbx_description
1 polymer ?
#
loop_
_entity_poly.entity_id
_entity_poly.type
_entity_poly.pdbx_seq_one_letter_code
_entity_poly.pdbx_strand_id
1 'polypeptide(L)' 'AGFVNPKLPTAQVRPVDFMDAAVRACATKLTDAKSTYPLVEKDNLPYLCMDLVYQYTLLTDGF' A
#
# COMPACT_ATOMS: atom_id res chain seq x y z
N ALA A 1 1.51 -0.75 -3.49
CA ALA A 1 1.72 0.71 -3.38
C ALA A 1 3.16 1.16 -3.72
N GLY A 2 3.81 0.54 -4.72
CA GLY A 2 5.06 1.04 -5.30
C GLY A 2 6.37 0.74 -4.54
N PHE A 3 6.34 0.14 -3.35
CA PHE A 3 7.54 -0.14 -2.55
C PHE A 3 8.03 -1.60 -2.63
N VAL A 4 7.29 -2.49 -3.30
CA VAL A 4 7.69 -3.89 -3.56
C VAL A 4 7.98 -4.06 -5.04
N ASN A 5 9.12 -4.68 -5.38
CA ASN A 5 9.44 -5.03 -6.76
C ASN A 5 8.78 -6.37 -7.14
N PRO A 6 7.76 -6.38 -8.00
CA PRO A 6 7.04 -7.61 -8.36
C PRO A 6 7.87 -8.60 -9.19
N LYS A 7 9.06 -8.20 -9.67
CA LYS A 7 9.97 -9.07 -10.44
C LYS A 7 10.88 -9.94 -9.57
N LEU A 8 10.92 -9.69 -8.26
CA LEU A 8 11.73 -10.46 -7.33
C LEU A 8 10.86 -11.47 -6.58
N PRO A 9 11.38 -12.69 -6.31
CA PRO A 9 10.63 -13.71 -5.58
C PRO A 9 10.42 -13.35 -4.10
N THR A 10 11.26 -12.47 -3.56
CA THR A 10 11.21 -12.02 -2.16
C THR A 10 11.49 -10.53 -2.08
N ALA A 11 10.86 -9.85 -1.14
CA ALA A 11 11.14 -8.46 -0.80
C ALA A 11 11.39 -8.35 0.70
N GLN A 12 12.39 -7.57 1.09
CA GLN A 12 12.61 -7.17 2.47
C GLN A 12 12.09 -5.74 2.63
N VAL A 13 11.17 -5.54 3.56
CA VAL A 13 10.52 -4.25 3.84
C VAL A 13 10.50 -4.02 5.35
N ARG A 14 10.45 -2.75 5.75
CA ARG A 14 10.29 -2.33 7.14
C ARG A 14 8.84 -1.90 7.37
N PRO A 15 8.30 -2.00 8.60
CA PRO A 15 6.95 -1.52 8.90
C PRO A 15 6.70 -0.07 8.44
N VAL A 16 7.69 0.83 8.60
CA VAL A 16 7.60 2.23 8.15
C VAL A 16 7.32 2.38 6.64
N ASP A 17 7.74 1.41 5.81
CA ASP A 17 7.51 1.47 4.37
C ASP A 17 6.00 1.31 4.04
N PHE A 18 5.23 0.61 4.90
CA PHE A 18 3.77 0.54 4.82
C PHE A 18 3.12 1.86 5.23
N MET A 19 3.61 2.52 6.28
CA MET A 19 3.11 3.83 6.72
C MET A 19 3.32 4.89 5.62
N ASP A 20 4.51 4.96 5.05
CA ASP A 20 4.81 5.90 3.96
C ASP A 20 3.93 5.65 2.74
N ALA A 21 3.66 4.38 2.44
CA ALA A 21 2.73 4.00 1.38
C ALA A 21 1.28 4.36 1.71
N ALA A 22 0.85 4.16 2.96
CA ALA A 22 -0.49 4.51 3.44
C ALA A 22 -0.74 6.02 3.29
N VAL A 23 0.19 6.87 3.76
CA VAL A 23 0.09 8.33 3.64
C VAL A 23 -0.14 8.77 2.19
N ARG A 24 0.62 8.18 1.24
CA ARG A 24 0.43 8.47 -0.19
C ARG A 24 -0.91 7.96 -0.72
N ALA A 25 -1.29 6.72 -0.37
CA ALA A 25 -2.54 6.11 -0.83
C ALA A 25 -3.78 6.85 -0.34
N CYS A 26 -3.80 7.22 0.95
CA CYS A 26 -4.91 7.93 1.57
C CYS A 26 -5.07 9.38 1.05
N ALA A 27 -3.99 10.00 0.57
CA ALA A 27 -4.05 11.31 -0.07
C ALA A 27 -4.47 11.24 -1.56
N THR A 28 -4.56 10.05 -2.14
CA THR A 28 -4.92 9.87 -3.55
C THR A 28 -6.44 9.80 -3.71
N LYS A 29 -7.01 10.59 -4.63
CA LYS A 29 -8.44 10.47 -4.97
C LYS A 29 -8.71 9.17 -5.71
N LEU A 30 -9.88 8.57 -5.50
CA LEU A 30 -10.25 7.31 -6.17
C LEU A 30 -10.23 7.42 -7.71
N THR A 31 -10.56 8.60 -8.26
CA THR A 31 -10.49 8.88 -9.70
C THR A 31 -9.08 8.74 -10.27
N ASP A 32 -8.07 9.03 -9.45
CA ASP A 32 -6.66 9.05 -9.83
C ASP A 32 -5.96 7.74 -9.44
N ALA A 33 -6.58 6.94 -8.56
CA ALA A 33 -5.99 5.74 -7.99
C ALA A 33 -5.52 4.72 -9.06
N LYS A 34 -6.25 4.56 -10.18
CA LYS A 34 -5.86 3.59 -11.22
C LYS A 34 -4.60 4.02 -11.99
N SER A 35 -4.41 5.31 -12.24
CA SER A 35 -3.22 5.82 -12.93
C SER A 35 -2.02 5.89 -11.98
N THR A 36 -2.24 6.22 -10.70
CA THR A 36 -1.19 6.24 -9.67
C THR A 36 -0.73 4.82 -9.28
N TYR A 37 -1.65 3.86 -9.20
CA TYR A 37 -1.38 2.48 -8.79
C TYR A 37 -1.76 1.48 -9.90
N PRO A 38 -1.06 1.49 -11.05
CA PRO A 38 -1.45 0.71 -12.22
C PRO A 38 -1.41 -0.80 -11.97
N LEU A 39 -0.50 -1.25 -11.09
CA LEU A 39 -0.29 -2.64 -10.70
C LEU A 39 -1.27 -3.15 -9.64
N VAL A 40 -2.13 -2.27 -9.07
CA VAL A 40 -3.17 -2.70 -8.14
C VAL A 40 -4.42 -3.06 -8.93
N GLU A 41 -5.02 -4.20 -8.59
CA GLU A 41 -6.29 -4.65 -9.18
C GLU A 41 -7.38 -3.61 -8.92
N LYS A 42 -8.24 -3.39 -9.92
CA LYS A 42 -9.22 -2.30 -9.88
C LYS A 42 -10.12 -2.37 -8.65
N ASP A 43 -10.53 -3.58 -8.27
CA ASP A 43 -11.44 -3.82 -7.17
C ASP A 43 -10.77 -3.62 -5.79
N ASN A 44 -9.44 -3.63 -5.74
CA ASN A 44 -8.64 -3.37 -4.54
C ASN A 44 -8.29 -1.89 -4.37
N LEU A 45 -8.44 -1.06 -5.41
CA LEU A 45 -8.11 0.38 -5.33
C LEU A 45 -8.87 1.14 -4.23
N PRO A 46 -10.19 0.91 -4.00
CA PRO A 46 -10.90 1.59 -2.92
C PRO A 46 -10.39 1.25 -1.52
N TYR A 47 -9.77 0.08 -1.35
CA TYR A 47 -9.34 -0.43 -0.05
C TYR A 47 -7.86 -0.18 0.24
N LEU A 48 -7.08 0.22 -0.79
CA LEU A 48 -5.62 0.33 -0.69
C LEU A 48 -5.13 1.18 0.50
N CYS A 49 -5.78 2.32 0.78
CA CYS A 49 -5.42 3.14 1.95
C CYS A 49 -5.66 2.37 3.26
N MET A 50 -6.84 1.77 3.43
CA MET A 50 -7.22 1.03 4.62
C MET A 50 -6.33 -0.19 4.85
N ASP A 51 -6.05 -0.96 3.79
CA ASP A 51 -5.19 -2.14 3.85
C ASP A 51 -3.76 -1.81 4.30
N LEU A 52 -3.19 -0.70 3.81
CA LEU A 52 -1.83 -0.28 4.16
C LEU A 52 -1.74 0.22 5.61
N VAL A 53 -2.73 1.00 6.06
CA VAL A 53 -2.83 1.41 7.47
C VAL A 53 -2.96 0.18 8.36
N TYR A 54 -3.84 -0.74 8.00
CA TYR A 54 -4.05 -1.98 8.76
C TYR A 54 -2.77 -2.81 8.85
N GLN A 55 -2.04 -2.99 7.75
CA GLN A 55 -0.77 -3.73 7.75
C GLN A 55 0.30 -3.04 8.58
N TYR A 56 0.40 -1.71 8.54
CA TYR A 56 1.30 -0.96 9.41
C TYR A 56 0.97 -1.19 10.88
N THR A 57 -0.28 -0.91 11.29
CA THR A 57 -0.72 -1.05 12.68
C THR A 57 -0.59 -2.48 13.18
N LEU A 58 -0.88 -3.49 12.35
CA LEU A 58 -0.69 -4.88 12.73
C LEU A 58 0.78 -5.19 13.07
N LEU A 59 1.73 -4.66 12.27
CA LEU A 59 3.16 -4.89 12.45
C LEU A 59 3.80 -4.09 13.60
N THR A 60 3.18 -2.97 14.01
CA THR A 60 3.71 -2.10 15.08
C THR A 60 3.01 -2.25 16.42
N ASP A 61 1.71 -2.53 16.40
CA ASP A 61 0.84 -2.46 17.58
C ASP A 61 0.07 -3.76 17.84
N GLY A 62 -0.02 -4.67 16.85
CA GLY A 62 -0.90 -5.84 16.91
C GLY A 62 -0.22 -7.18 17.24
N PHE A 63 1.02 -7.38 16.81
CA PHE A 63 1.87 -8.53 17.17
C PHE A 63 2.73 -8.24 18.38
#